data_AF-A0A915PW26-F1
#
_entry.id   AF-A0A915PW26-F1
#
_cell.length_a   1.000
_cell.length_b   1.000
_cell.length_c   1.000
_cell.angle_alpha   90.00
_cell.angle_beta   90.00
_cell.angle_gamma   90.00
#
_symmetry.space_group_name_H-M   'P 1'
#
loop_
_entity.id
_entity.type
_entity.pdbx_description
1 polymer ?
#
loop_
_entity_poly.entity_id
_entity_poly.type
_entity_poly.pdbx_seq_one_letter_code
_entity_poly.pdbx_strand_id
1 'polypeptide(L)'
;MKIAFAAWSAVTNVNFTEVLKDGNIKIDFFRGEHGDGHSFDGQGKILAHTLLSPYRLVHFDLDEKWAFMNVADLSRYDSIDILSVAIHEIGHVLGLNHSREKDSIMSAIYHQPLNANGGYIKPKITAFDILSAQQSFGTEKVEKRGGKMREKA
;
A
#
# COMPACT_ATOMS: atom_id res chain seq x y z
N MET A 1 -5.78 -6.71 0.99
CA MET A 1 -4.92 -6.35 -0.16
C MET A 1 -5.64 -5.67 -1.32
N LYS A 2 -6.71 -6.23 -1.91
CA LYS A 2 -7.42 -5.59 -3.06
C LYS A 2 -7.77 -4.11 -2.89
N ILE A 3 -8.22 -3.73 -1.69
CA ILE A 3 -8.59 -2.34 -1.36
C ILE A 3 -7.36 -1.41 -1.43
N ALA A 4 -6.20 -1.86 -0.97
CA ALA A 4 -4.99 -1.06 -0.96
C ALA A 4 -4.45 -0.82 -2.39
N PHE A 5 -4.43 -1.86 -3.23
CA PHE A 5 -4.12 -1.71 -4.66
C PHE A 5 -5.13 -0.81 -5.38
N ALA A 6 -6.42 -0.99 -5.10
CA ALA A 6 -7.48 -0.17 -5.70
C ALA A 6 -7.34 1.31 -5.33
N ALA A 7 -6.86 1.63 -4.12
CA ALA A 7 -6.64 3.02 -3.70
C ALA A 7 -5.64 3.73 -4.64
N TRP A 8 -4.53 3.07 -4.98
CA TRP A 8 -3.55 3.61 -5.93
C TRP A 8 -4.04 3.59 -7.38
N SER A 9 -4.72 2.53 -7.82
CA SER A 9 -5.33 2.45 -9.16
C SER A 9 -6.44 3.46 -9.41
N ALA A 10 -7.01 4.05 -8.36
CA ALA A 10 -8.03 5.10 -8.46
C ALA A 10 -7.42 6.47 -8.76
N VAL A 11 -6.15 6.68 -8.43
CA VAL A 11 -5.48 7.99 -8.54
C VAL A 11 -4.28 7.98 -9.49
N THR A 12 -3.99 6.85 -10.13
CA THR A 12 -2.91 6.67 -11.11
C THR A 12 -3.41 5.89 -12.33
N ASN A 13 -2.61 5.89 -13.41
CA ASN A 13 -2.83 5.03 -14.56
C ASN A 13 -2.30 3.58 -14.37
N VAL A 14 -2.02 3.14 -13.14
CA VAL A 14 -1.58 1.76 -12.88
C VAL A 14 -2.79 0.87 -12.60
N ASN A 15 -2.82 -0.31 -13.22
CA ASN A 15 -3.80 -1.35 -12.92
C ASN A 15 -3.10 -2.57 -12.33
N PHE A 16 -3.68 -3.13 -11.27
CA PHE A 16 -3.20 -4.35 -10.64
C PHE A 16 -4.15 -5.50 -10.94
N THR A 17 -3.59 -6.68 -11.15
CA THR A 17 -4.36 -7.93 -11.29
C THR A 17 -3.76 -8.94 -10.35
N GLU A 18 -4.59 -9.48 -9.46
CA GLU A 18 -4.20 -10.56 -8.57
C GLU A 18 -4.00 -11.84 -9.40
N VAL A 19 -2.85 -12.47 -9.24
CA VAL A 19 -2.50 -13.74 -9.87
C VAL A 19 -2.03 -14.72 -8.80
N LEU A 20 -2.28 -16.01 -9.01
CA LEU A 20 -1.93 -17.04 -8.03
C LEU A 20 -0.44 -17.40 -8.04
N LYS A 21 0.25 -17.18 -9.16
CA LYS A 21 1.67 -17.52 -9.36
C LYS A 21 2.33 -16.48 -10.25
N ASP A 22 3.64 -16.34 -10.11
CA ASP A 22 4.50 -15.52 -10.98
C ASP A 22 4.10 -14.03 -11.06
N GLY A 23 3.46 -13.52 -10.00
CA GLY A 23 3.14 -12.10 -9.87
C GLY A 23 4.40 -11.23 -9.79
N ASN A 24 4.34 -10.04 -10.38
CA ASN A 24 5.47 -9.09 -10.35
C ASN A 24 5.66 -8.43 -8.99
N ILE A 25 4.60 -8.41 -8.18
CA ILE A 25 4.61 -7.95 -6.79
C ILE A 25 4.22 -9.16 -5.95
N LYS A 26 5.08 -9.54 -5.01
CA LYS A 26 4.83 -10.64 -4.07
C LYS A 26 4.56 -10.06 -2.70
N ILE A 27 3.55 -10.61 -2.03
CA ILE A 27 3.15 -10.18 -0.70
C ILE A 27 3.19 -11.41 0.19
N ASP A 28 3.98 -11.33 1.27
CA ASP A 28 4.15 -12.41 2.22
C ASP A 28 4.20 -11.88 3.65
N PHE A 29 4.07 -12.80 4.61
CA PHE A 29 4.17 -12.51 6.04
C PHE A 29 5.28 -13.35 6.63
N PHE A 30 6.19 -12.73 7.37
CA PHE A 30 7.35 -13.39 7.97
C PHE A 30 7.50 -12.99 9.44
N ARG A 31 8.31 -13.74 10.18
CA ARG A 31 8.77 -13.39 11.52
C ARG A 31 10.28 -13.28 11.51
N GLY A 32 10.83 -12.32 12.25
CA GLY A 32 12.27 -12.22 12.48
C GLY A 32 13.08 -12.22 11.18
N GLU A 33 14.18 -12.99 11.18
CA GLU A 33 15.02 -13.19 10.00
C GLU A 33 14.32 -14.10 8.97
N HIS A 34 14.31 -13.66 7.70
CA HIS A 34 13.58 -14.35 6.63
C HIS A 34 14.29 -14.27 5.27
N GLY A 35 15.63 -14.19 5.26
CA GLY A 35 16.46 -14.43 4.07
C GLY A 35 16.66 -13.24 3.13
N ASP A 36 16.13 -12.06 3.43
CA ASP A 36 16.26 -10.85 2.60
C ASP A 36 17.20 -9.78 3.19
N GLY A 37 17.82 -10.05 4.34
CA GLY A 37 18.72 -9.12 5.04
C GLY A 37 18.04 -8.05 5.89
N HIS A 38 16.70 -8.04 5.94
CA HIS A 38 15.90 -7.09 6.71
C HIS A 38 15.02 -7.81 7.72
N SER A 39 15.60 -8.18 8.88
CA SER A 39 14.84 -8.91 9.90
C SER A 39 13.77 -8.04 10.56
N PHE A 40 12.58 -8.63 10.80
CA PHE A 40 11.56 -8.03 11.65
C PHE A 40 11.94 -8.10 13.13
N ASP A 41 11.38 -7.20 13.95
CA ASP A 41 11.73 -7.04 15.36
C ASP A 41 10.73 -7.65 16.35
N GLY A 42 9.72 -8.37 15.84
CA GLY A 42 8.57 -8.77 16.61
C GLY A 42 7.60 -7.61 16.77
N GLN A 43 6.66 -7.70 17.70
CA GLN A 43 5.61 -6.68 17.85
C GLN A 43 6.19 -5.27 18.10
N GLY A 44 5.85 -4.32 17.23
CA GLY A 44 6.12 -2.90 17.36
C GLY A 44 6.73 -2.22 16.13
N LYS A 45 8.05 -2.04 16.13
CA LYS A 45 8.69 -0.88 15.46
C LYS A 45 8.71 -1.04 13.94
N ILE A 46 8.91 -2.26 13.43
CA ILE A 46 8.96 -2.57 12.00
C ILE A 46 7.71 -3.37 11.63
N LEU A 47 6.68 -2.66 11.17
CA LEU A 47 5.40 -3.27 10.82
C LEU A 47 5.45 -4.07 9.52
N ALA A 48 6.18 -3.54 8.55
CA ALA A 48 6.29 -4.07 7.20
C ALA A 48 7.51 -3.44 6.51
N HIS A 49 7.92 -4.02 5.39
CA HIS A 49 8.84 -3.36 4.46
C HIS A 49 8.58 -3.74 3.01
N THR A 50 9.12 -2.91 2.12
CA THR A 50 9.09 -3.13 0.68
C THR A 50 10.51 -3.18 0.10
N LEU A 51 10.79 -4.21 -0.67
CA LEU A 51 12.03 -4.37 -1.45
C LEU A 51 11.69 -4.26 -2.93
N LEU A 52 12.44 -3.46 -3.69
CA LEU A 52 12.17 -3.23 -5.12
C LEU A 52 13.05 -4.04 -6.08
N SER A 53 14.25 -4.45 -5.64
CA SER A 53 15.24 -5.16 -6.45
C SER A 53 15.73 -6.41 -5.71
N PRO A 54 15.89 -7.56 -6.38
CA PRO A 54 15.61 -7.85 -7.80
C PRO A 54 14.12 -8.12 -8.10
N TYR A 55 13.27 -8.18 -7.07
CA TYR A 55 11.83 -8.40 -7.17
C TYR A 55 11.09 -7.37 -6.31
N ARG A 56 9.84 -7.04 -6.66
CA ARG A 56 8.98 -6.18 -5.82
C ARG A 56 8.33 -7.05 -4.74
N LEU A 57 8.92 -7.05 -3.55
CA LEU A 57 8.44 -7.81 -2.40
C LEU A 57 7.85 -6.84 -1.38
N VAL A 58 6.71 -7.21 -0.81
CA VAL A 58 6.12 -6.53 0.35
C VAL A 58 5.98 -7.57 1.44
N HIS A 59 6.72 -7.39 2.53
CA HIS A 59 6.67 -8.28 3.67
C HIS A 59 5.99 -7.57 4.84
N PHE A 60 5.12 -8.29 5.54
CA PHE A 60 4.48 -7.84 6.76
C PHE A 60 5.04 -8.65 7.93
N ASP A 61 5.28 -8.00 9.07
CA ASP A 61 5.66 -8.72 10.29
C ASP A 61 4.45 -9.50 10.83
N LEU A 62 4.59 -10.82 10.90
CA LEU A 62 3.57 -11.75 11.37
C LEU A 62 3.42 -11.74 12.90
N ASP A 63 4.33 -11.10 13.63
CA ASP A 63 4.22 -10.89 15.08
C ASP A 63 3.37 -9.66 15.46
N GLU A 64 2.99 -8.84 14.48
CA GLU A 64 2.04 -7.75 14.70
C GLU A 64 0.60 -8.25 14.86
N LYS A 65 -0.16 -7.53 15.70
CA LYS A 65 -1.60 -7.76 15.85
C LYS A 65 -2.36 -7.02 14.75
N TRP A 66 -2.48 -7.66 13.60
CA TRP A 66 -3.20 -7.09 12.45
C TRP A 66 -4.70 -7.02 12.69
N ALA A 67 -5.24 -5.81 12.61
CA ALA A 67 -6.67 -5.54 12.51
C ALA A 67 -6.99 -5.02 11.10
N PHE A 68 -8.19 -5.31 10.61
CA PHE A 68 -8.67 -4.74 9.34
C PHE A 68 -9.93 -3.93 9.60
N MET A 69 -9.80 -2.60 9.64
CA MET A 69 -10.93 -1.67 9.85
C MET A 69 -11.80 -2.02 11.08
N ASN A 70 -11.23 -2.65 12.11
CA ASN A 70 -11.94 -3.09 13.29
C ASN A 70 -11.67 -2.15 14.47
N VAL A 71 -12.66 -1.34 14.81
CA VAL A 71 -12.56 -0.37 15.92
C VAL A 71 -12.29 -1.05 17.26
N ALA A 72 -12.92 -2.20 17.54
CA ALA A 72 -12.75 -2.88 18.81
C ALA A 72 -11.30 -3.34 19.01
N ASP A 73 -10.69 -3.91 17.97
CA ASP A 73 -9.28 -4.33 18.02
C ASP A 73 -8.35 -3.12 18.10
N LEU A 74 -8.55 -2.12 17.25
CA LEU A 74 -7.71 -0.92 17.20
C LEU A 74 -7.77 -0.09 18.49
N SER A 75 -8.91 -0.09 19.19
CA SER A 75 -9.09 0.62 20.46
C SER A 75 -8.23 0.08 21.60
N ARG A 76 -7.61 -1.10 21.42
CA ARG A 76 -6.67 -1.70 22.39
C ARG A 76 -5.27 -1.09 22.31
N TYR A 77 -4.98 -0.27 21.30
CA TYR A 77 -3.70 0.40 21.06
C TYR A 77 -2.49 -0.52 20.83
N ASP A 78 -2.69 -1.85 20.83
CA ASP A 78 -1.67 -2.86 20.55
C ASP A 78 -1.87 -3.54 19.19
N SER A 79 -2.92 -3.14 18.45
CA SER A 79 -3.28 -3.64 17.14
C SER A 79 -3.02 -2.59 16.06
N ILE A 80 -2.65 -3.07 14.87
CA ILE A 80 -2.21 -2.27 13.73
C ILE A 80 -3.19 -2.46 12.59
N ASP A 81 -3.67 -1.36 12.01
CA ASP A 81 -4.55 -1.42 10.84
C ASP A 81 -3.78 -1.83 9.59
N ILE A 82 -3.98 -3.07 9.15
CA ILE A 82 -3.29 -3.64 7.99
C ILE A 82 -3.62 -2.90 6.69
N LEU A 83 -4.78 -2.23 6.61
CA LEU A 83 -5.13 -1.48 5.41
C LEU A 83 -4.21 -0.26 5.23
N SER A 84 -3.98 0.51 6.29
CA SER A 84 -3.08 1.66 6.26
C SER A 84 -1.66 1.27 5.87
N VAL A 85 -1.09 0.24 6.51
CA VAL A 85 0.26 -0.27 6.21
C VAL A 85 0.33 -0.81 4.79
N ALA A 86 -0.66 -1.58 4.34
CA ALA A 86 -0.67 -2.07 2.96
C ALA A 86 -0.72 -0.95 1.91
N ILE A 87 -1.45 0.14 2.15
CA ILE A 87 -1.44 1.29 1.23
C ILE A 87 -0.06 1.95 1.21
N HIS A 88 0.58 2.10 2.38
CA HIS A 88 1.93 2.64 2.51
C HIS A 88 2.95 1.82 1.70
N GLU A 89 3.00 0.50 1.93
CA GLU A 89 3.95 -0.38 1.24
C GLU A 89 3.73 -0.42 -0.27
N ILE A 90 2.48 -0.40 -0.73
CA ILE A 90 2.20 -0.31 -2.18
C ILE A 90 2.65 1.04 -2.76
N GLY A 91 2.66 2.11 -1.96
CA GLY A 91 3.27 3.38 -2.36
C GLY A 91 4.78 3.22 -2.62
N HIS A 92 5.50 2.48 -1.77
CA HIS A 92 6.89 2.11 -2.03
C HIS A 92 7.04 1.23 -3.27
N VAL A 93 6.12 0.28 -3.52
CA VAL A 93 6.10 -0.51 -4.77
C VAL A 93 5.98 0.39 -6.01
N LEU A 94 5.27 1.52 -5.89
CA LEU A 94 5.16 2.55 -6.92
C LEU A 94 6.35 3.53 -6.92
N GLY A 95 7.35 3.35 -6.06
CA GLY A 95 8.55 4.18 -6.03
C GLY A 95 8.41 5.49 -5.25
N LEU A 96 7.35 5.63 -4.44
CA LEU A 96 7.24 6.76 -3.53
C LEU A 96 8.19 6.56 -2.35
N ASN A 97 8.82 7.64 -1.91
CA ASN A 97 9.59 7.68 -0.66
C ASN A 97 8.70 8.14 0.50
N HIS A 98 9.22 8.02 1.72
CA HIS A 98 8.54 8.58 2.88
C HIS A 98 8.27 10.08 2.71
N SER A 99 7.06 10.49 3.10
CA SER A 99 6.67 11.89 3.18
C SER A 99 7.02 12.47 4.54
N ARG A 100 7.27 13.79 4.57
CA ARG A 100 7.39 14.56 5.82
C ARG A 100 6.04 15.09 6.32
N GLU A 101 4.98 14.95 5.52
CA GLU A 101 3.64 15.34 5.92
C GLU A 101 3.06 14.31 6.89
N LYS A 102 2.66 14.76 8.09
CA LYS A 102 2.12 13.88 9.13
C LYS A 102 0.86 13.11 8.68
N ASP A 103 0.04 13.75 7.85
CA ASP A 103 -1.22 13.17 7.39
C ASP A 103 -1.09 12.33 6.10
N SER A 104 0.14 12.21 5.55
CA SER A 104 0.42 11.40 4.37
C SER A 104 0.38 9.92 4.70
N ILE A 105 -0.16 9.12 3.78
CA ILE A 105 -0.10 7.66 3.92
C ILE A 105 1.32 7.14 3.80
N MET A 106 2.22 7.92 3.20
CA MET A 106 3.66 7.66 3.10
C MET A 106 4.45 8.24 4.29
N SER A 107 3.79 8.71 5.37
CA SER A 107 4.50 9.04 6.62
C SER A 107 5.22 7.81 7.15
N ALA A 108 6.51 7.93 7.51
CA ALA A 108 7.30 6.84 8.09
C ALA A 108 6.80 6.41 9.49
N ILE A 109 5.96 7.23 10.12
CA ILE A 109 5.43 6.98 11.47
C ILE A 109 4.00 6.48 11.32
N TYR A 110 3.72 5.30 11.86
CA TYR A 110 2.37 4.77 11.95
C TYR A 110 1.47 5.69 12.80
N HIS A 111 0.28 5.97 12.28
CA HIS A 111 -0.73 6.77 12.96
C HIS A 111 -1.99 5.93 13.16
N GLN A 112 -2.41 5.78 14.43
CA GLN A 112 -3.64 5.08 14.80
C GLN A 112 -4.84 5.67 14.05
N PRO A 113 -5.64 4.85 13.33
CA PRO A 113 -6.75 5.33 12.52
C PRO A 113 -8.04 5.48 13.34
N LEU A 114 -7.95 6.11 14.51
CA LEU A 114 -9.09 6.41 15.38
C LEU A 114 -9.17 7.91 15.64
N ASN A 115 -10.37 8.47 15.52
CA ASN A 115 -10.63 9.86 15.91
C ASN A 115 -10.82 9.98 17.42
N ALA A 116 -10.94 11.21 17.93
CA ALA A 116 -11.10 11.50 19.35
C ALA A 116 -12.32 10.82 20.01
N ASN A 117 -13.32 10.42 19.22
CA ASN A 117 -14.52 9.73 19.69
C ASN A 117 -14.42 8.19 19.53
N GLY A 118 -13.26 7.66 19.15
CA GLY A 118 -13.04 6.23 18.90
C GLY A 118 -13.60 5.74 17.56
N GLY A 119 -14.01 6.63 16.65
CA GLY A 119 -14.48 6.25 15.32
C GLY A 119 -13.32 5.97 14.36
N TYR A 120 -13.47 4.96 13.51
CA TYR A 120 -12.47 4.61 12.50
C TYR A 120 -12.28 5.71 11.46
N ILE A 121 -11.03 6.12 11.25
CA ILE A 121 -10.61 7.03 10.18
C ILE A 121 -10.08 6.16 9.04
N LYS A 122 -10.82 6.10 7.93
CA LYS A 122 -10.34 5.38 6.76
C LYS A 122 -9.05 6.03 6.23
N PRO A 123 -7.98 5.24 5.97
CA PRO A 123 -6.75 5.76 5.36
C PRO A 123 -7.04 6.50 4.06
N LYS A 124 -6.37 7.63 3.87
CA LYS A 124 -6.49 8.49 2.69
C LYS A 124 -5.11 8.67 2.05
N ILE A 125 -5.08 8.69 0.73
CA ILE A 125 -3.90 9.11 -0.04
C ILE A 125 -3.99 10.63 -0.18
N THR A 126 -2.98 11.39 0.25
CA THR A 126 -3.04 12.86 0.22
C THR A 126 -2.78 13.41 -1.18
N ALA A 127 -3.04 14.71 -1.37
CA ALA A 127 -2.72 15.37 -2.64
C ALA A 127 -1.21 15.28 -2.96
N PHE A 128 -0.34 15.34 -1.96
CA PHE A 128 1.10 15.17 -2.14
C PHE A 128 1.43 13.76 -2.65
N ASP A 129 0.90 12.73 -1.99
CA ASP A 129 1.08 11.32 -2.38
C ASP A 129 0.60 11.07 -3.82
N ILE A 130 -0.55 11.63 -4.19
CA ILE A 130 -1.14 11.54 -5.53
C ILE A 130 -0.21 12.20 -6.56
N LEU A 131 0.23 13.42 -6.32
CA LEU A 131 1.10 14.15 -7.25
C LEU A 131 2.42 13.41 -7.46
N SER A 132 3.03 12.89 -6.39
CA SER A 132 4.26 12.08 -6.49
C SER A 132 4.04 10.79 -7.29
N ALA A 133 2.93 10.09 -7.09
CA ALA A 133 2.61 8.89 -7.87
C ALA A 133 2.34 9.22 -9.36
N GLN A 134 1.59 10.29 -9.62
CA GLN A 134 1.23 10.71 -10.98
C GLN A 134 2.42 11.25 -11.77
N GLN A 135 3.46 11.79 -11.12
CA GLN A 135 4.71 12.13 -11.79
C GLN A 135 5.36 10.91 -12.46
N SER A 136 5.21 9.73 -11.86
CA SER A 136 5.81 8.49 -12.37
C SER A 136 4.89 7.68 -13.29
N PHE A 137 3.58 7.73 -13.06
CA PHE A 137 2.63 6.86 -13.77
C PHE A 137 1.50 7.58 -14.51
N GLY A 138 1.38 8.91 -14.40
CA GLY A 138 0.33 9.68 -15.04
C GLY A 138 -1.08 9.44 -14.49
N THR A 139 -2.05 10.16 -15.06
CA THR A 139 -3.44 10.24 -14.59
C THR A 139 -4.45 9.59 -15.55
N GLU A 140 -4.13 9.45 -16.83
CA GLU A 140 -5.09 9.04 -17.85
C GLU A 140 -5.04 7.53 -18.12
N LYS A 141 -6.13 6.82 -17.82
CA LYS A 141 -6.35 5.47 -18.34
C LYS A 141 -6.58 5.57 -19.84
N VAL A 142 -5.60 5.12 -20.65
CA VAL A 142 -5.77 5.04 -22.11
C VAL A 142 -6.86 4.02 -22.39
N GLU A 143 -8.10 4.49 -22.54
CA GLU A 143 -9.18 3.70 -23.09
C GLU A 143 -8.81 3.39 -24.55
N LYS A 144 -8.62 2.11 -24.87
CA LYS A 144 -8.63 1.66 -26.27
C LYS A 144 -10.01 1.96 -26.84
N ARG A 145 -10.21 3.15 -27.40
CA ARG A 145 -11.31 3.40 -28.34
C ARG A 145 -11.09 2.44 -29.50
N GLY A 146 -11.95 1.45 -29.60
CA GLY A 146 -11.93 0.46 -30.67
C GLY A 146 -11.86 1.15 -32.03
N GLY A 147 -10.70 1.05 -32.68
CA GLY A 147 -10.52 1.50 -34.04
C GLY A 147 -11.36 0.64 -34.97
N LYS A 148 -12.53 1.14 -35.36
CA LYS A 148 -13.11 0.71 -36.64
C LYS A 148 -12.31 1.41 -37.74
N MET A 149 -11.46 0.64 -38.40
CA MET A 149 -11.05 0.99 -39.76
C MET A 149 -12.33 1.13 -40.60
N ARG A 150 -12.50 2.29 -41.20
CA ARG A 150 -13.33 2.43 -42.40
C ARG A 150 -12.36 2.67 -43.55
N GLU A 151 -12.11 1.61 -44.31
CA GLU A 151 -11.86 1.79 -45.74
C GLU A 151 -13.10 2.48 -46.34
N LYS A 152 -12.87 3.55 -47.07
CA LYS A 152 -13.75 3.93 -48.16
C LYS A 152 -12.88 4.21 -49.38
N ALA A 153 -13.23 3.50 -50.43
CA ALA A 153 -12.81 3.66 -51.81
C ALA A 153 -13.09 5.07 -52.35
#